data_AF-A0A7W7B503-F1
#
_entry.id   AF-A0A7W7B503-F1
#
_cell.length_a   1.000
_cell.length_b   1.000
_cell.length_c   1.000
_cell.angle_alpha   90.00
_cell.angle_beta   90.00
_cell.angle_gamma   90.00
#
_symmetry.space_group_name_H-M   'P 1'
#
loop_
_entity.id
_entity.type
_entity.pdbx_description
1 polymer ?
#
loop_
_entity_poly.entity_id
_entity_poly.type
_entity_poly.pdbx_seq_one_letter_code
_entity_poly.pdbx_strand_id
1 'polypeptide(L)'
;MAAASETRDLRPATRQFTQARGEARRKLLFDTALALLRERHVEDITYQEIARHAGIPLASCYHFFPGKMELLAALIDNVGPWFTDVSLLALKPHAESWTDILDRLVDVLADHYNTDLAFAQLFSAWKIPRSVYPAHDAAFQEAAERFAKAIDRQFVRSPIENEMAVFAFAFRLIDAALVTSLEMHSQVTPFMREEGKRAARSYLANYLPPVMQRRDAPSAEPDSRTKA
;
A
#
# COMPACT_ATOMS: atom_id res chain seq x y z
N MET A 1 -19.41 65.21 10.39
CA MET A 1 -18.47 64.35 9.62
C MET A 1 -17.86 63.36 10.59
N ALA A 2 -18.40 62.14 10.63
CA ALA A 2 -17.93 61.07 11.51
C ALA A 2 -16.82 60.29 10.78
N ALA A 3 -15.65 60.16 11.42
CA ALA A 3 -14.57 59.30 10.98
C ALA A 3 -14.86 57.86 11.41
N ALA A 4 -15.24 57.00 10.45
CA ALA A 4 -15.34 55.56 10.67
C ALA A 4 -13.93 54.95 10.59
N SER A 5 -13.47 54.36 11.70
CA SER A 5 -12.28 53.51 11.74
C SER A 5 -12.59 52.17 11.07
N GLU A 6 -11.93 51.89 9.95
CA GLU A 6 -11.88 50.54 9.39
C GLU A 6 -11.03 49.64 10.29
N THR A 7 -11.72 48.75 11.01
CA THR A 7 -11.06 47.68 11.75
C THR A 7 -10.68 46.60 10.73
N ARG A 8 -9.45 46.67 10.23
CA ARG A 8 -8.92 45.67 9.29
C ARG A 8 -8.70 44.36 10.06
N ASP A 9 -9.57 43.39 9.81
CA ASP A 9 -9.51 42.05 10.40
C ASP A 9 -8.28 41.29 9.86
N LEU A 10 -7.22 41.20 10.68
CA LEU A 10 -5.92 40.60 10.34
C LEU A 10 -5.88 39.07 10.57
N ARG A 11 -7.01 38.38 10.75
CA ARG A 11 -7.04 36.96 11.18
C ARG A 11 -7.49 35.89 10.14
N PRO A 12 -6.94 35.87 8.92
CA PRO A 12 -6.89 34.62 8.13
C PRO A 12 -5.47 34.06 7.90
N ALA A 13 -4.48 34.92 7.65
CA ALA A 13 -3.16 34.50 7.17
C ALA A 13 -2.33 33.73 8.22
N THR A 14 -2.33 34.18 9.47
CA THR A 14 -1.49 33.60 10.55
C THR A 14 -1.87 32.15 10.87
N ARG A 15 -3.16 31.81 10.75
CA ARG A 15 -3.67 30.44 10.97
C ARG A 15 -3.24 29.51 9.82
N GLN A 16 -3.33 29.98 8.57
CA GLN A 16 -2.86 29.23 7.39
C GLN A 16 -1.34 28.98 7.43
N PHE A 17 -0.53 29.98 7.78
CA PHE A 17 0.92 29.80 7.94
C PHE A 17 1.28 28.79 9.02
N THR A 18 0.54 28.79 10.14
CA THR A 18 0.76 27.83 11.23
C THR A 18 0.39 26.40 10.81
N GLN A 19 -0.70 26.24 10.07
CA GLN A 19 -1.14 24.95 9.53
C GLN A 19 -0.14 24.39 8.50
N ALA A 20 0.38 25.23 7.60
CA ALA A 20 1.40 24.84 6.63
C ALA A 20 2.71 24.38 7.30
N ARG A 21 3.15 25.05 8.36
CA ARG A 21 4.31 24.63 9.16
C ARG A 21 4.07 23.32 9.90
N GLY A 22 2.85 23.10 10.39
CA GLY A 22 2.45 21.84 11.02
C GLY A 22 2.51 20.67 10.05
N GLU A 23 1.94 20.84 8.85
CA GLU A 23 1.94 19.81 7.80
C GLU A 23 3.36 19.49 7.32
N ALA A 24 4.21 20.51 7.13
CA ALA A 24 5.62 20.30 6.76
C ALA A 24 6.39 19.46 7.80
N ARG A 25 6.15 19.71 9.10
CA ARG A 25 6.76 18.92 10.18
C ARG A 25 6.22 17.49 10.24
N ARG A 26 4.91 17.32 10.04
CA ARG A 26 4.29 16.00 9.94
C ARG A 26 4.90 15.18 8.79
N LYS A 27 5.05 15.80 7.61
CA LYS A 27 5.72 15.18 6.46
C LYS A 27 7.16 14.80 6.78
N LEU A 28 7.91 15.67 7.45
CA LEU A 28 9.29 15.39 7.82
C LEU A 28 9.40 14.18 8.77
N LEU A 29 8.46 14.00 9.70
CA LEU A 29 8.37 12.79 10.53
C LEU A 29 8.14 11.53 9.70
N PHE A 30 7.23 11.60 8.71
CA PHE A 30 6.99 10.48 7.80
C PHE A 30 8.22 10.12 6.96
N ASP A 31 8.81 11.11 6.29
CA ASP A 31 9.98 10.91 5.44
C ASP A 31 11.15 10.32 6.24
N THR A 32 11.36 10.82 7.47
CA THR A 32 12.42 10.34 8.36
C THR A 32 12.15 8.91 8.82
N ALA A 33 10.92 8.60 9.23
CA ALA A 33 10.55 7.25 9.63
C ALA A 33 10.72 6.26 8.47
N LEU A 34 10.27 6.63 7.27
CA LEU A 34 10.42 5.81 6.07
C LEU A 34 11.89 5.58 5.72
N ALA A 35 12.74 6.59 5.81
CA ALA A 35 14.18 6.45 5.58
C ALA A 35 14.82 5.47 6.59
N LEU A 36 14.51 5.61 7.87
CA LEU A 36 15.03 4.71 8.90
C LEU A 36 14.55 3.26 8.70
N LEU A 37 13.32 3.06 8.24
CA LEU A 37 12.76 1.73 7.94
C LEU A 37 13.44 1.04 6.76
N ARG A 38 14.09 1.78 5.86
CA ARG A 38 14.88 1.18 4.77
C ARG A 38 16.23 0.65 5.25
N GLU A 39 16.72 1.17 6.36
CA GLU A 39 18.07 0.89 6.86
C GLU A 39 18.07 -0.09 8.04
N ARG A 40 17.02 -0.08 8.86
CA ARG A 40 16.95 -0.83 10.12
C ARG A 40 15.60 -1.49 10.32
N HIS A 41 15.60 -2.55 11.12
CA HIS A 41 14.36 -3.15 11.57
C HIS A 41 13.61 -2.21 12.52
N VAL A 42 12.28 -2.16 12.41
CA VAL A 42 11.43 -1.23 13.15
C VAL A 42 11.42 -1.50 14.66
N GLU A 43 11.78 -2.72 15.07
CA GLU A 43 12.09 -3.10 16.45
C GLU A 43 13.24 -2.25 17.02
N ASP A 44 14.26 -1.97 16.20
CA ASP A 44 15.46 -1.22 16.55
C ASP A 44 15.30 0.30 16.38
N ILE A 45 14.12 0.76 15.96
CA ILE A 45 13.81 2.18 15.78
C ILE A 45 12.94 2.68 16.93
N THR A 46 13.40 3.68 17.66
CA THR A 46 12.64 4.36 18.71
C THR A 46 11.97 5.64 18.20
N TYR A 47 10.89 6.07 18.86
CA TYR A 47 10.22 7.32 18.49
C TYR A 47 11.11 8.55 18.72
N GLN A 48 11.95 8.49 19.75
CA GLN A 48 12.95 9.50 20.08
C GLN A 48 14.02 9.63 18.99
N GLU A 49 14.49 8.51 18.44
CA GLU A 49 15.41 8.54 17.30
C GLU A 49 14.76 9.15 16.06
N ILE A 50 13.50 8.82 15.75
CA ILE A 50 12.78 9.43 14.62
C ILE A 50 12.71 10.96 14.80
N ALA A 51 12.27 11.41 15.98
CA ALA A 51 12.20 12.85 16.31
C ALA A 51 13.56 13.55 16.17
N ARG A 52 14.62 12.92 16.68
CA ARG A 52 16.00 13.43 16.60
C ARG A 52 16.48 13.55 15.16
N HIS A 53 16.29 12.53 14.33
CA HIS A 53 16.69 12.58 12.91
C HIS A 53 15.86 13.56 12.09
N ALA A 54 14.58 13.74 12.44
CA ALA A 54 13.72 14.74 11.82
C ALA A 54 14.06 16.18 12.27
N GLY A 55 14.91 16.36 13.29
CA GLY A 55 15.22 17.68 13.85
C GLY A 55 14.02 18.35 14.53
N ILE A 56 13.03 17.57 14.98
CA ILE A 56 11.81 18.07 15.62
C ILE A 56 11.89 17.75 17.12
N PRO A 57 11.64 18.72 18.02
CA PRO A 57 11.59 18.44 19.45
C PRO A 57 10.60 17.31 19.77
N LEU A 58 11.00 16.35 20.61
CA LEU A 58 10.17 15.19 20.94
C LEU A 58 8.78 15.59 21.48
N ALA A 59 8.71 16.62 22.33
CA ALA A 59 7.45 17.17 22.82
C ALA A 59 6.53 17.66 21.68
N SER A 60 7.11 18.24 20.62
CA SER A 60 6.34 18.64 19.44
C SER A 60 5.85 17.46 18.61
N CYS A 61 6.60 16.34 18.59
CA CYS A 61 6.20 15.13 17.87
C CYS A 61 4.91 14.52 18.44
N TYR A 62 4.76 14.54 19.77
CA TYR A 62 3.55 14.05 20.45
C TYR A 62 2.26 14.82 20.10
N HIS A 63 2.36 16.04 19.57
CA HIS A 63 1.19 16.76 19.04
C HIS A 63 0.69 16.20 17.70
N PHE A 64 1.54 15.47 16.96
CA PHE A 64 1.19 14.87 15.67
C PHE A 64 0.81 13.39 15.82
N PHE A 65 1.65 12.63 16.52
CA PHE A 65 1.42 11.20 16.76
C PHE A 65 1.71 10.86 18.23
N PRO A 66 0.79 10.17 18.93
CA PRO A 66 0.98 9.73 20.31
C PRO A 66 2.22 8.86 20.53
N GLY A 67 2.68 8.13 19.51
CA GLY A 67 3.85 7.28 19.60
C GLY A 67 4.26 6.70 18.25
N LYS A 68 5.26 5.78 18.30
CA LYS A 68 5.81 5.10 17.13
C LYS A 68 4.74 4.34 16.35
N MET A 69 3.84 3.62 17.04
CA MET A 69 2.85 2.77 16.38
C MET A 69 1.80 3.60 15.63
N GLU A 70 1.38 4.73 16.18
CA GLU A 70 0.43 5.64 15.52
C GLU A 70 1.07 6.35 14.32
N LEU A 71 2.35 6.70 14.42
CA LEU A 71 3.12 7.21 13.28
C LEU A 71 3.21 6.16 12.16
N LEU A 72 3.52 4.90 12.48
CA LEU A 72 3.63 3.83 11.49
C LEU A 72 2.28 3.50 10.85
N ALA A 73 1.20 3.44 11.64
CA ALA A 73 -0.15 3.27 11.12
C ALA A 73 -0.50 4.36 10.09
N ALA A 74 -0.24 5.62 10.43
CA ALA A 74 -0.48 6.73 9.51
C ALA A 74 0.49 6.74 8.32
N LEU A 75 1.68 6.16 8.46
CA LEU A 75 2.64 6.00 7.37
C LEU A 75 2.14 4.96 6.36
N ILE A 76 1.56 3.84 6.80
CA ILE A 76 0.96 2.82 5.94
C ILE A 76 -0.13 3.46 5.06
N ASP A 77 -1.02 4.26 5.65
CA ASP A 77 -2.06 4.99 4.89
C ASP A 77 -1.44 5.96 3.86
N ASN A 78 -0.33 6.63 4.22
CA ASN A 78 0.33 7.59 3.35
C ASN A 78 1.09 6.92 2.20
N VAL A 79 1.69 5.75 2.45
CA VAL A 79 2.46 4.98 1.46
C VAL A 79 1.62 3.94 0.73
N GLY A 80 0.31 3.84 0.97
CA GLY A 80 -0.60 2.99 0.18
C GLY A 80 -0.48 3.15 -1.35
N PRO A 81 -0.28 4.37 -1.89
CA PRO A 81 0.02 4.57 -3.31
C PRO A 81 1.30 3.85 -3.79
N TRP A 82 2.30 3.67 -2.92
CA TRP A 82 3.52 2.94 -3.27
C TRP A 82 3.23 1.47 -3.58
N PHE A 83 2.44 0.79 -2.75
CA PHE A 83 2.00 -0.59 -3.02
C PHE A 83 1.19 -0.68 -4.32
N THR A 84 0.35 0.33 -4.56
CA THR A 84 -0.41 0.46 -5.80
C THR A 84 0.52 0.58 -7.01
N ASP A 85 1.49 1.47 -6.97
CA ASP A 85 2.44 1.71 -8.06
C ASP A 85 3.25 0.46 -8.38
N VAL A 86 3.75 -0.24 -7.34
CA VAL A 86 4.45 -1.52 -7.48
C VAL A 86 3.57 -2.56 -8.16
N SER A 87 2.34 -2.73 -7.68
CA SER A 87 1.39 -3.70 -8.25
C SER A 87 1.07 -3.39 -9.72
N LEU A 88 0.93 -2.12 -10.10
CA LEU A 88 0.63 -1.70 -11.47
C LEU A 88 1.73 -2.07 -12.47
N LEU A 89 2.99 -2.20 -12.04
CA LEU A 89 4.09 -2.68 -12.90
C LEU A 89 3.79 -4.08 -13.45
N ALA A 90 3.12 -4.92 -12.68
CA ALA A 90 2.76 -6.28 -13.09
C ALA A 90 1.48 -6.33 -13.95
N LEU A 91 0.52 -5.44 -13.69
CA LEU A 91 -0.83 -5.53 -14.24
C LEU A 91 -0.98 -4.94 -15.65
N LYS A 92 -0.10 -4.00 -16.04
CA LYS A 92 -0.18 -3.30 -17.33
C LYS A 92 0.29 -4.08 -18.55
N PRO A 93 1.39 -4.86 -18.51
CA PRO A 93 1.91 -5.48 -19.71
C PRO A 93 1.00 -6.60 -20.22
N HIS A 94 1.04 -6.81 -21.53
CA HIS A 94 0.31 -7.86 -22.23
C HIS A 94 0.56 -9.25 -21.60
N ALA A 95 -0.49 -10.07 -21.54
CA ALA A 95 -0.49 -11.40 -20.96
C ALA A 95 -1.17 -12.41 -21.89
N GLU A 96 -0.62 -13.63 -21.95
CA GLU A 96 -1.19 -14.73 -22.72
C GLU A 96 -2.27 -15.46 -21.92
N SER A 97 -2.18 -15.42 -20.59
CA SER A 97 -3.15 -15.97 -19.66
C SER A 97 -3.36 -15.08 -18.42
N TRP A 98 -4.44 -15.31 -17.68
CA TRP A 98 -4.63 -14.66 -16.37
C TRP A 98 -3.59 -15.11 -15.34
N THR A 99 -3.06 -16.34 -15.48
CA THR A 99 -1.99 -16.82 -14.61
C THR A 99 -0.70 -16.05 -14.84
N ASP A 100 -0.40 -15.58 -16.06
CA ASP A 100 0.78 -14.74 -16.30
C ASP A 100 0.68 -13.41 -15.55
N ILE A 101 -0.51 -12.81 -15.48
CA ILE A 101 -0.75 -11.57 -14.72
C ILE A 101 -0.50 -11.83 -13.24
N LEU A 102 -1.05 -12.91 -12.71
CA LEU A 102 -0.88 -13.31 -11.32
C LEU A 102 0.59 -13.58 -10.99
N ASP A 103 1.29 -14.31 -11.84
CA ASP A 103 2.68 -14.69 -11.63
C ASP A 103 3.60 -13.49 -11.61
N ARG A 104 3.43 -12.60 -12.59
CA ARG A 104 4.17 -11.35 -12.65
C ARG A 104 3.89 -10.49 -11.42
N LEU A 105 2.66 -10.49 -10.92
CA LEU A 105 2.31 -9.77 -9.70
C LEU A 105 3.04 -10.35 -8.49
N VAL A 106 3.03 -11.67 -8.31
CA VAL A 106 3.76 -12.32 -7.22
C VAL A 106 5.27 -12.08 -7.34
N ASP A 107 5.82 -12.15 -8.55
CA ASP A 107 7.24 -11.87 -8.81
C ASP A 107 7.62 -10.44 -8.42
N VAL A 108 6.86 -9.44 -8.90
CA VAL A 108 7.11 -8.02 -8.61
C VAL A 108 7.01 -7.74 -7.12
N LEU A 109 5.99 -8.29 -6.44
CA LEU A 109 5.83 -8.13 -4.99
C LEU A 109 7.01 -8.80 -4.25
N ALA A 110 7.32 -10.05 -4.56
CA ALA A 110 8.42 -10.80 -3.94
C ALA A 110 9.78 -10.09 -4.11
N ASP A 111 10.03 -9.52 -5.30
CA ASP A 111 11.24 -8.74 -5.55
C ASP A 111 11.27 -7.49 -4.66
N HIS A 112 10.17 -6.73 -4.55
CA HIS A 112 10.11 -5.55 -3.68
C HIS A 112 10.27 -5.89 -2.19
N TYR A 113 9.65 -6.97 -1.71
CA TYR A 113 9.86 -7.48 -0.35
C TYR A 113 11.34 -7.82 -0.08
N ASN A 114 12.08 -8.27 -1.09
CA ASN A 114 13.50 -8.60 -0.94
C ASN A 114 14.43 -7.39 -1.07
N THR A 115 14.04 -6.37 -1.85
CA THR A 115 14.94 -5.25 -2.18
C THR A 115 14.70 -3.97 -1.38
N ASP A 116 13.50 -3.75 -0.84
CA ASP A 116 13.19 -2.57 -0.01
C ASP A 116 12.68 -3.00 1.37
N LEU A 117 13.54 -2.82 2.38
CA LEU A 117 13.23 -3.20 3.75
C LEU A 117 12.05 -2.39 4.33
N ALA A 118 11.85 -1.13 3.93
CA ALA A 118 10.69 -0.37 4.39
C ALA A 118 9.41 -0.93 3.76
N PHE A 119 9.44 -1.31 2.48
CA PHE A 119 8.31 -1.98 1.84
C PHE A 119 7.99 -3.27 2.60
N ALA A 120 9.01 -4.09 2.84
CA ALA A 120 8.83 -5.35 3.57
C ALA A 120 8.21 -5.12 4.95
N GLN A 121 8.72 -4.19 5.73
CA GLN A 121 8.23 -3.96 7.10
C GLN A 121 6.87 -3.29 7.18
N LEU A 122 6.50 -2.46 6.20
CA LEU A 122 5.21 -1.76 6.17
C LEU A 122 4.08 -2.62 5.61
N PHE A 123 4.40 -3.54 4.70
CA PHE A 123 3.42 -4.38 4.00
C PHE A 123 3.50 -5.87 4.34
N SER A 124 4.43 -6.31 5.20
CA SER A 124 4.39 -7.65 5.83
C SER A 124 4.04 -7.54 7.31
N ALA A 125 3.45 -8.60 7.86
CA ALA A 125 2.89 -8.65 9.20
C ALA A 125 3.90 -8.32 10.33
N TRP A 126 4.02 -7.03 10.67
CA TRP A 126 4.39 -6.61 12.01
C TRP A 126 3.17 -6.68 12.92
N LYS A 127 3.30 -7.16 14.17
CA LYS A 127 2.20 -7.35 15.14
C LYS A 127 1.17 -6.21 15.07
N ILE A 128 0.15 -6.46 14.25
CA ILE A 128 -0.72 -5.44 13.69
C ILE A 128 -1.55 -4.90 14.86
N PRO A 129 -1.40 -3.63 15.28
CA PRO A 129 -2.39 -3.04 16.17
C PRO A 129 -3.74 -3.19 15.48
N ARG A 130 -4.77 -3.69 16.18
CA ARG A 130 -6.10 -3.95 15.58
C ARG A 130 -6.65 -2.74 14.81
N SER A 131 -6.20 -1.53 15.15
CA SER A 131 -6.54 -0.29 14.47
C SER A 131 -6.14 -0.23 12.98
N VAL A 132 -5.15 -1.00 12.51
CA VAL A 132 -4.70 -0.93 11.10
C VAL A 132 -5.27 -2.04 10.21
N TYR A 133 -6.02 -2.99 10.78
CA TYR A 133 -6.68 -4.07 10.01
C TYR A 133 -7.57 -3.52 8.90
N PRO A 134 -8.43 -2.49 9.14
CA PRO A 134 -9.27 -1.94 8.08
C PRO A 134 -8.47 -1.37 6.90
N ALA A 135 -7.31 -0.76 7.16
CA ALA A 135 -6.46 -0.20 6.12
C ALA A 135 -5.82 -1.30 5.26
N HIS A 136 -5.33 -2.37 5.89
CA HIS A 136 -4.79 -3.53 5.17
C HIS A 136 -5.87 -4.23 4.35
N ASP A 137 -7.05 -4.46 4.93
CA ASP A 137 -8.18 -5.06 4.22
C ASP A 137 -8.60 -4.22 3.01
N ALA A 138 -8.66 -2.89 3.16
CA ALA A 138 -8.92 -1.98 2.05
C ALA A 138 -7.84 -2.09 0.97
N ALA A 139 -6.55 -2.09 1.33
CA ALA A 139 -5.46 -2.23 0.37
C ALA A 139 -5.54 -3.55 -0.43
N PHE A 140 -5.85 -4.67 0.23
CA PHE A 140 -6.07 -5.95 -0.43
C PHE A 140 -7.28 -5.94 -1.36
N GLN A 141 -8.40 -5.32 -0.96
CA GLN A 141 -9.58 -5.17 -1.82
C GLN A 141 -9.27 -4.32 -3.05
N GLU A 142 -8.57 -3.20 -2.90
CA GLU A 142 -8.20 -2.38 -4.04
C GLU A 142 -7.22 -3.11 -4.97
N ALA A 143 -6.28 -3.90 -4.43
CA ALA A 143 -5.37 -4.71 -5.23
C ALA A 143 -6.11 -5.82 -6.01
N ALA A 144 -7.06 -6.47 -5.35
CA ALA A 144 -7.97 -7.45 -5.96
C ALA A 144 -8.82 -6.83 -7.08
N GLU A 145 -9.37 -5.64 -6.86
CA GLU A 145 -10.13 -4.90 -7.87
C GLU A 145 -9.27 -4.57 -9.10
N ARG A 146 -8.04 -4.09 -8.89
CA ARG A 146 -7.10 -3.80 -9.98
C ARG A 146 -6.74 -5.05 -10.76
N PHE A 147 -6.55 -6.18 -10.08
CA PHE A 147 -6.27 -7.46 -10.73
C PHE A 147 -7.47 -7.97 -11.55
N ALA A 148 -8.69 -7.91 -11.01
CA ALA A 148 -9.90 -8.24 -11.75
C ALA A 148 -10.04 -7.37 -13.01
N LYS A 149 -9.84 -6.05 -12.89
CA LYS A 149 -9.83 -5.12 -14.03
C LYS A 149 -8.73 -5.43 -15.05
N ALA A 150 -7.55 -5.87 -14.60
CA ALA A 150 -6.46 -6.26 -15.49
C ALA A 150 -6.77 -7.53 -16.30
N ILE A 151 -7.48 -8.49 -15.67
CA ILE A 151 -8.03 -9.65 -16.38
C ILE A 151 -9.10 -9.19 -17.37
N ASP A 152 -10.09 -8.42 -16.93
CA ASP A 152 -11.22 -7.98 -17.77
C ASP A 152 -10.79 -7.14 -18.96
N ARG A 153 -9.67 -6.42 -18.83
CA ARG A 153 -9.06 -5.68 -19.92
C ARG A 153 -8.58 -6.58 -21.06
N GLN A 154 -8.07 -7.76 -20.75
CA GLN A 154 -7.38 -8.63 -21.70
C GLN A 154 -8.20 -9.87 -22.09
N PHE A 155 -9.13 -10.28 -21.25
CA PHE A 155 -9.86 -11.54 -21.37
C PHE A 155 -11.37 -11.34 -21.19
N VAL A 156 -12.14 -12.23 -21.81
CA VAL A 156 -13.59 -12.39 -21.63
C VAL A 156 -13.81 -13.52 -20.63
N ARG A 157 -14.60 -13.25 -19.58
CA ARG A 157 -14.95 -14.23 -18.54
C ARG A 157 -16.40 -14.12 -18.13
N SER A 158 -16.92 -15.20 -17.54
CA SER A 158 -18.22 -15.22 -16.89
C SER A 158 -18.17 -14.46 -15.55
N PRO A 159 -19.29 -13.87 -15.11
CA PRO A 159 -19.38 -13.24 -13.79
C PRO A 159 -19.15 -14.28 -12.68
N ILE A 160 -18.51 -13.85 -11.59
CA ILE A 160 -18.24 -14.69 -10.42
C ILE A 160 -19.13 -14.23 -9.27
N GLU A 161 -19.77 -15.17 -8.58
CA GLU A 161 -20.50 -14.85 -7.34
C GLU A 161 -19.52 -14.45 -6.23
N ASN A 162 -19.83 -13.37 -5.49
CA ASN A 162 -18.95 -12.82 -4.45
C ASN A 162 -17.53 -12.48 -4.96
N GLU A 163 -17.42 -12.04 -6.22
CA GLU A 163 -16.17 -11.83 -6.95
C GLU A 163 -15.06 -11.12 -6.14
N MET A 164 -15.37 -9.98 -5.52
CA MET A 164 -14.38 -9.21 -4.76
C MET A 164 -13.81 -10.00 -3.59
N ALA A 165 -14.65 -10.77 -2.88
CA ALA A 165 -14.22 -11.61 -1.78
C ALA A 165 -13.32 -12.76 -2.26
N VAL A 166 -13.63 -13.34 -3.43
CA VAL A 166 -12.81 -14.36 -4.08
C VAL A 166 -11.42 -13.80 -4.40
N PHE A 167 -11.34 -12.70 -5.14
CA PHE A 167 -10.03 -12.13 -5.49
C PHE A 167 -9.26 -11.62 -4.25
N ALA A 168 -9.92 -10.95 -3.30
CA ALA A 168 -9.26 -10.51 -2.06
C ALA A 168 -8.72 -11.70 -1.24
N PHE A 169 -9.44 -12.82 -1.21
CA PHE A 169 -8.95 -14.04 -0.55
C PHE A 169 -7.73 -14.63 -1.26
N ALA A 170 -7.70 -14.63 -2.60
CA ALA A 170 -6.54 -15.07 -3.36
C ALA A 170 -5.28 -14.24 -3.02
N PHE A 171 -5.43 -12.93 -2.86
CA PHE A 171 -4.34 -12.05 -2.42
C PHE A 171 -3.85 -12.36 -1.00
N ARG A 172 -4.76 -12.74 -0.08
CA ARG A 172 -4.37 -13.20 1.26
C ARG A 172 -3.55 -14.50 1.21
N LEU A 173 -3.80 -15.38 0.24
CA LEU A 173 -2.98 -16.59 0.05
C LEU A 173 -1.56 -16.25 -0.44
N ILE A 174 -1.44 -15.27 -1.35
CA ILE A 174 -0.14 -14.75 -1.81
C ILE A 174 0.61 -14.16 -0.62
N ASP A 175 -0.04 -13.23 0.09
CA ASP A 175 0.54 -12.54 1.25
C ASP A 175 1.01 -13.53 2.31
N ALA A 176 0.19 -14.53 2.66
CA ALA A 176 0.57 -15.57 3.61
C ALA A 176 1.88 -16.26 3.22
N ALA A 177 2.09 -16.60 1.94
CA ALA A 177 3.33 -17.21 1.49
C ALA A 177 4.53 -16.24 1.57
N LEU A 178 4.37 -14.98 1.15
CA LEU A 178 5.45 -14.00 1.15
C LEU A 178 5.86 -13.62 2.58
N VAL A 179 4.88 -13.33 3.44
CA VAL A 179 5.09 -12.94 4.83
C VAL A 179 5.68 -14.08 5.64
N THR A 180 5.16 -15.31 5.53
CA THR A 180 5.74 -16.47 6.21
C THR A 180 7.18 -16.71 5.78
N SER A 181 7.53 -16.48 4.51
CA SER A 181 8.91 -16.56 4.06
C SER A 181 9.81 -15.53 4.75
N LEU A 182 9.35 -14.28 4.88
CA LEU A 182 10.09 -13.24 5.58
C LEU A 182 10.29 -13.57 7.05
N GLU A 183 9.27 -14.12 7.72
CA GLU A 183 9.38 -14.55 9.12
C GLU A 183 10.40 -15.68 9.31
N MET A 184 10.38 -16.67 8.42
CA MET A 184 11.24 -17.85 8.55
C MET A 184 12.65 -17.66 8.02
N HIS A 185 12.84 -16.77 7.04
CA HIS A 185 14.07 -16.68 6.26
C HIS A 185 14.61 -15.26 6.10
N SER A 186 13.91 -14.24 6.62
CA SER A 186 14.23 -12.82 6.42
C SER A 186 14.25 -12.36 4.96
N GLN A 187 13.72 -13.19 4.06
CA GLN A 187 13.58 -12.93 2.62
C GLN A 187 12.45 -13.80 2.06
N VAL A 188 11.85 -13.36 0.96
CA VAL A 188 11.03 -14.21 0.11
C VAL A 188 11.93 -15.16 -0.69
N THR A 189 11.94 -16.43 -0.29
CA THR A 189 12.71 -17.46 -0.98
C THR A 189 12.08 -17.83 -2.32
N PRO A 190 12.86 -18.39 -3.28
CA PRO A 190 12.30 -18.88 -4.54
C PRO A 190 11.19 -19.93 -4.32
N PHE A 191 11.35 -20.79 -3.31
CA PHE A 191 10.35 -21.78 -2.95
C PHE A 191 9.04 -21.13 -2.53
N MET A 192 9.07 -20.23 -1.54
CA MET A 192 7.85 -19.59 -1.03
C MET A 192 7.17 -18.68 -2.06
N ARG A 193 7.95 -18.06 -2.95
CA ARG A 193 7.42 -17.34 -4.11
C ARG A 193 6.57 -18.25 -5.00
N GLU A 194 7.09 -19.43 -5.34
CA GLU A 194 6.34 -20.42 -6.13
C GLU A 194 5.18 -21.05 -5.36
N GLU A 195 5.27 -21.22 -4.04
CA GLU A 195 4.13 -21.63 -3.21
C GLU A 195 2.99 -20.61 -3.25
N GLY A 196 3.31 -19.31 -3.15
CA GLY A 196 2.31 -18.23 -3.26
C GLY A 196 1.60 -18.24 -4.61
N LYS A 197 2.36 -18.38 -5.70
CA LYS A 197 1.78 -18.54 -7.06
C LYS A 197 0.91 -19.79 -7.14
N ARG A 198 1.39 -20.94 -6.66
CA ARG A 198 0.66 -22.21 -6.73
C ARG A 198 -0.65 -22.14 -5.94
N ALA A 199 -0.63 -21.64 -4.71
CA ALA A 199 -1.81 -21.50 -3.87
C ALA A 199 -2.86 -20.59 -4.52
N ALA A 200 -2.45 -19.40 -4.98
CA ALA A 200 -3.36 -18.45 -5.60
C ALA A 200 -3.91 -18.94 -6.95
N ARG A 201 -3.08 -19.55 -7.82
CA ARG A 201 -3.52 -20.15 -9.08
C ARG A 201 -4.52 -21.27 -8.84
N SER A 202 -4.19 -22.22 -7.96
CA SER A 202 -5.06 -23.35 -7.67
C SER A 202 -6.41 -22.91 -7.08
N TYR A 203 -6.41 -21.88 -6.23
CA TYR A 203 -7.64 -21.31 -5.70
C TYR A 203 -8.48 -20.63 -6.79
N LEU A 204 -7.90 -19.70 -7.57
CA LEU A 204 -8.61 -18.96 -8.61
C LEU A 204 -9.07 -19.84 -9.78
N ALA A 205 -8.40 -20.96 -10.05
CA ALA A 205 -8.80 -21.93 -11.07
C ALA A 205 -10.18 -22.57 -10.80
N ASN A 206 -10.72 -22.47 -9.57
CA ASN A 206 -12.10 -22.88 -9.27
C ASN A 206 -13.15 -21.89 -9.78
N TYR A 207 -12.72 -20.69 -10.20
CA TYR A 207 -13.60 -19.59 -10.63
C TYR A 207 -13.26 -19.08 -12.04
N LEU A 208 -12.01 -19.21 -12.45
CA LEU A 208 -11.51 -18.80 -13.76
C LEU A 208 -11.06 -20.03 -14.55
N PRO A 209 -11.55 -20.23 -15.79
CA PRO A 209 -11.08 -21.35 -16.60
C PRO A 209 -9.59 -21.17 -16.95
N PRO A 210 -8.83 -22.28 -17.13
CA PRO A 210 -7.41 -22.21 -17.46
C PRO A 210 -7.11 -21.45 -18.76
N VAL A 211 -8.03 -21.52 -19.72
CA VAL A 211 -7.98 -20.80 -20.99
C VAL A 211 -9.20 -19.89 -21.06
N MET A 212 -8.96 -18.58 -21.20
CA MET A 212 -9.99 -17.58 -21.42
C MET A 212 -9.87 -16.99 -22.82
N GLN A 213 -11.00 -16.64 -23.42
CA GLN A 213 -11.01 -15.94 -24.70
C GLN A 213 -10.36 -14.56 -24.52
N ARG A 214 -9.33 -14.25 -25.32
CA ARG A 214 -8.70 -12.93 -25.34
C ARG A 214 -9.61 -11.90 -26.02
N ARG A 215 -9.53 -10.65 -25.60
CA ARG A 215 -10.16 -9.53 -26.31
C ARG A 215 -9.31 -9.11 -27.50
N ASP A 216 -9.97 -8.77 -28.62
CA ASP A 216 -9.30 -8.31 -29.84
C ASP A 216 -8.59 -6.96 -29.66
N ALA A 217 -9.09 -6.11 -28.75
CA ALA A 217 -8.44 -4.90 -28.28
C ALA A 217 -8.60 -4.76 -26.76
N PRO A 218 -7.57 -4.29 -26.02
CA PRO A 218 -7.69 -4.04 -24.59
C PRO A 218 -8.80 -3.02 -24.32
N SER A 219 -9.70 -3.29 -23.38
CA SER A 219 -10.68 -2.26 -22.98
C SER A 219 -9.96 -1.02 -22.43
N ALA A 220 -10.56 0.16 -22.59
CA ALA A 220 -9.99 1.41 -22.07
C ALA A 220 -9.69 1.28 -20.56
N GLU A 221 -8.56 1.84 -20.10
CA GLU A 221 -8.29 1.96 -18.66
C GLU A 221 -9.41 2.80 -18.03
N PRO A 222 -10.12 2.31 -17.00
CA PRO A 222 -10.99 3.18 -16.24
C PRO A 222 -10.12 4.26 -15.59
N ASP A 223 -10.45 5.50 -15.92
CA ASP A 223 -9.71 6.70 -15.51
C ASP A 223 -9.42 6.66 -14.00
N SER A 224 -8.14 6.73 -13.63
CA SER A 224 -7.66 6.64 -12.24
C SER A 224 -7.99 7.87 -11.39
N ARG A 225 -8.88 8.75 -11.87
CA ARG A 225 -9.31 9.96 -11.16
C ARG A 225 -10.80 10.21 -11.33
N THR A 226 -11.61 9.58 -10.49
CA THR A 226 -12.86 10.20 -10.06
C THR A 226 -12.91 10.11 -8.54
N LYS A 227 -12.23 11.06 -7.87
CA LYS A 227 -12.60 11.45 -6.51
C LYS A 227 -13.82 12.35 -6.64
N ALA A 228 -14.98 11.84 -6.28
CA ALA A 228 -16.12 12.66 -5.87
C ALA A 228 -15.99 12.94 -4.37
#